data_AF-A0A4Q6ACJ8-F1
#
_entry.id   AF-A0A4Q6ACJ8-F1
#
_cell.length_a   1.000
_cell.length_b   1.000
_cell.length_c   1.000
_cell.angle_alpha   90.00
_cell.angle_beta   90.00
_cell.angle_gamma   90.00
#
_symmetry.space_group_name_H-M   'P 1'
#
loop_
_entity.id
_entity.type
_entity.pdbx_description
1 polymer ?
#
loop_
_entity_poly.entity_id
_entity_poly.type
_entity_poly.pdbx_seq_one_letter_code
_entity_poly.pdbx_strand_id
1 'polypeptide(L)'
;QAEAQFKQGKLGDAATSINALRDRANATPATAADITLDYILDERVRELVGEENRRMTLMRTKTLVQRALRLNSDSPRNPLTGIANKHLLLPIPLTEIQLNKDAVISQNPDY
;
A
#
# COMPACT_ATOMS: atom_id res chain seq x y z
N GLN A 1 12.57 8.00 1.73
CA GLN A 1 13.54 8.01 0.61
C GLN A 1 13.63 6.64 -0.07
N ALA A 2 13.76 5.56 0.72
CA ALA A 2 13.86 4.18 0.22
C ALA A 2 12.90 3.79 -0.91
N GLU A 3 11.58 4.04 -0.79
CA GLU A 3 10.62 3.69 -1.86
C GLU A 3 10.93 4.38 -3.19
N ALA A 4 11.30 5.66 -3.15
CA ALA A 4 11.62 6.41 -4.36
C ALA A 4 12.92 5.90 -5.00
N GLN A 5 13.94 5.59 -4.19
CA GLN A 5 15.21 5.01 -4.68
C GLN A 5 14.98 3.61 -5.28
N PHE A 6 14.17 2.78 -4.64
CA PHE A 6 13.74 1.49 -5.18
C PHE A 6 13.09 1.64 -6.57
N LYS A 7 12.16 2.61 -6.72
CA LYS A 7 11.54 2.90 -8.02
C LYS A 7 12.52 3.44 -9.07
N GLN A 8 13.66 3.99 -8.65
CA GLN A 8 14.75 4.41 -9.54
C GLN A 8 15.76 3.28 -9.82
N GLY A 9 15.56 2.08 -9.28
CA GLY A 9 16.51 0.96 -9.40
C GLY A 9 17.76 1.10 -8.51
N LYS A 10 17.79 2.09 -7.60
CA LYS A 10 18.92 2.37 -6.71
C LYS A 10 18.82 1.54 -5.43
N LEU A 11 18.98 0.22 -5.56
CA LEU A 11 18.76 -0.72 -4.45
C LEU A 11 19.74 -0.54 -3.29
N GLY A 12 21.00 -0.19 -3.57
CA GLY A 12 22.00 0.13 -2.54
C GLY A 12 21.57 1.33 -1.69
N ASP A 13 21.25 2.45 -2.33
CA ASP A 13 20.80 3.67 -1.65
C ASP A 13 19.49 3.46 -0.87
N ALA A 14 18.59 2.64 -1.42
CA ALA A 14 17.36 2.25 -0.74
C ALA A 14 17.64 1.44 0.52
N ALA A 15 18.60 0.49 0.48
CA ALA A 15 19.03 -0.26 1.65
C ALA A 15 19.67 0.66 2.70
N THR A 16 20.55 1.58 2.31
CA THR A 16 21.10 2.59 3.22
C THR A 16 20.00 3.40 3.91
N SER A 17 18.98 3.81 3.16
CA SER A 17 17.86 4.60 3.70
C SER A 17 16.98 3.80 4.65
N ILE A 18 16.78 2.51 4.40
CA ILE A 18 16.05 1.61 5.30
C ILE A 18 16.88 1.31 6.55
N ASN A 19 18.19 1.10 6.41
CA ASN A 19 19.05 0.76 7.54
C ASN A 19 19.13 1.88 8.58
N ALA A 20 18.97 3.15 8.19
CA ALA A 20 18.81 4.23 9.15
C ALA A 20 17.64 4.02 10.14
N LEU A 21 16.52 3.42 9.67
CA LEU A 21 15.39 3.05 10.54
C LEU A 21 15.70 1.77 11.34
N ARG A 22 16.28 0.77 10.69
CA ARG A 22 16.59 -0.54 11.29
C ARG A 22 17.63 -0.42 12.40
N ASP A 23 18.67 0.38 12.19
CA ASP A 23 19.71 0.66 13.18
C ASP A 23 19.11 1.33 14.41
N ARG A 24 18.21 2.30 14.22
CA ARG A 24 17.49 2.96 15.32
C ARG A 24 16.58 1.99 16.09
N ALA A 25 16.08 0.95 15.43
CA ALA A 25 15.26 -0.09 16.03
C ALA A 25 16.08 -1.32 16.50
N ASN A 26 17.42 -1.29 16.42
CA ASN A 26 18.32 -2.41 16.70
C ASN A 26 17.97 -3.70 15.92
N ALA A 27 17.50 -3.56 14.68
CA ALA A 27 17.18 -4.68 13.79
C ALA A 27 18.37 -5.02 12.88
N THR A 28 18.46 -6.28 12.42
CA THR A 28 19.51 -6.74 11.50
C THR A 28 19.53 -5.89 10.22
N PRO A 29 20.66 -5.31 9.79
CA PRO A 29 20.70 -4.50 8.58
C PRO A 29 20.22 -5.26 7.33
N ALA A 30 19.48 -4.57 6.48
CA ALA A 30 19.06 -5.06 5.17
C ALA A 30 20.20 -4.92 4.16
N THR A 31 20.32 -5.88 3.25
CA THR A 31 21.18 -5.78 2.07
C THR A 31 20.41 -5.19 0.89
N ALA A 32 21.12 -4.76 -0.16
CA ALA A 32 20.48 -4.31 -1.39
C ALA A 32 19.59 -5.40 -2.04
N ALA A 33 19.93 -6.67 -1.85
CA ALA A 33 19.17 -7.81 -2.38
C ALA A 33 17.83 -8.02 -1.66
N ASP A 34 17.73 -7.60 -0.40
CA ASP A 34 16.49 -7.69 0.39
C ASP A 34 15.46 -6.63 -0.04
N ILE A 35 15.91 -5.57 -0.75
CA ILE A 35 15.06 -4.44 -1.10
C ILE A 35 14.09 -4.81 -2.22
N THR A 36 12.87 -5.11 -1.79
CA THR A 36 11.70 -5.23 -2.62
C THR A 36 10.64 -4.22 -2.17
N LEU A 37 9.63 -3.97 -3.01
CA LEU A 37 8.48 -3.15 -2.58
C LEU A 37 7.80 -3.74 -1.35
N ASP A 38 7.68 -5.07 -1.27
CA ASP A 38 7.09 -5.73 -0.11
C ASP A 38 7.92 -5.51 1.17
N TYR A 39 9.25 -5.59 1.07
CA TYR A 39 10.14 -5.28 2.19
C TYR A 39 9.97 -3.85 2.69
N ILE A 40 9.97 -2.87 1.78
CA ILE A 40 9.77 -1.45 2.11
C ILE A 40 8.40 -1.23 2.75
N LEU A 41 7.35 -1.87 2.23
CA LEU A 41 6.00 -1.77 2.77
C LEU A 41 5.88 -2.42 4.15
N ASP A 42 6.66 -3.46 4.44
CA ASP A 42 6.73 -4.12 5.74
C ASP A 42 7.45 -3.26 6.78
N GLU A 43 8.60 -2.66 6.43
CA GLU A 43 9.28 -1.70 7.30
C GLU A 43 8.42 -0.48 7.58
N ARG A 44 7.71 0.02 6.55
CA ARG A 44 6.83 1.18 6.70
C ARG A 44 5.68 0.95 7.66
N VAL A 45 5.10 -0.26 7.70
CA VAL A 45 4.04 -0.56 8.68
C VAL A 45 4.58 -0.76 10.09
N ARG A 46 5.81 -1.29 10.26
CA ARG A 46 6.46 -1.37 11.56
C ARG A 46 6.76 0.02 12.12
N GLU A 47 7.16 0.94 11.25
CA GLU A 47 7.49 2.32 11.61
C GLU A 47 6.28 3.19 11.90
N LEU A 48 5.24 3.12 11.07
CA LEU A 48 4.14 4.09 11.05
C LEU A 48 2.79 3.47 11.48
N VAL A 49 2.84 2.44 12.33
CA VAL A 49 1.60 1.82 12.82
C VAL A 49 0.77 2.85 13.60
N GLY A 50 -0.47 3.07 13.17
CA GLY A 50 -1.37 4.06 13.76
C GLY A 50 -1.18 5.50 13.27
N GLU A 51 -0.09 5.81 12.57
CA GLU A 51 0.21 7.15 12.06
C GLU A 51 -0.06 7.29 10.56
N GLU A 52 0.11 6.20 9.81
CA GLU A 52 -0.18 6.16 8.39
C GLU A 52 -1.53 5.53 8.10
N ASN A 53 -2.31 6.14 7.20
CA ASN A 53 -3.43 5.45 6.58
C ASN A 53 -2.93 4.34 5.66
N ARG A 54 -2.78 3.13 6.23
CA ARG A 54 -2.23 1.97 5.53
C ARG A 54 -2.98 1.64 4.24
N ARG A 55 -4.31 1.84 4.21
CA ARG A 55 -5.11 1.58 3.01
C ARG A 55 -4.69 2.48 1.86
N MET A 56 -4.51 3.78 2.10
CA MET A 56 -4.10 4.73 1.06
C MET A 56 -2.74 4.37 0.46
N THR A 57 -1.78 3.97 1.31
CA THR A 57 -0.45 3.56 0.85
C THR A 57 -0.51 2.32 -0.03
N LEU A 58 -1.26 1.30 0.39
CA LEU A 58 -1.43 0.08 -0.39
C LEU A 58 -2.23 0.30 -1.68
N MET A 59 -3.17 1.26 -1.70
CA MET A 59 -3.88 1.67 -2.91
C MET A 59 -2.94 2.35 -3.90
N ARG A 60 -2.12 3.31 -3.46
CA ARG A 60 -1.14 4.01 -4.31
C ARG A 60 -0.12 3.07 -4.93
N THR A 61 0.29 2.05 -4.20
CA THR A 61 1.22 1.01 -4.71
C THR A 61 0.53 -0.12 -5.45
N LYS A 62 -0.81 -0.09 -5.58
CA LYS A 62 -1.65 -1.14 -6.20
C LYS A 62 -1.45 -2.53 -5.58
N THR A 63 -1.04 -2.59 -4.32
CA THR A 63 -0.73 -3.84 -3.60
C THR A 63 -1.83 -4.23 -2.60
N LEU A 64 -2.87 -3.41 -2.44
CA LEU A 64 -3.94 -3.62 -1.45
C LEU A 64 -4.56 -5.01 -1.55
N VAL A 65 -5.10 -5.37 -2.71
CA VAL A 65 -5.84 -6.64 -2.89
C VAL A 65 -4.93 -7.84 -2.65
N GLN A 66 -3.81 -7.87 -3.37
CA GLN A 66 -2.83 -8.97 -3.28
C GLN A 66 -2.34 -9.17 -1.84
N ARG A 67 -1.92 -8.10 -1.15
CA ARG A 67 -1.40 -8.21 0.22
C ARG A 67 -2.50 -8.49 1.24
N ALA A 68 -3.67 -7.92 1.08
CA ALA A 68 -4.78 -8.16 2.00
C ALA A 68 -5.21 -9.64 1.97
N LEU A 69 -5.37 -10.20 0.76
CA LEU A 69 -5.66 -11.63 0.59
C LEU A 69 -4.53 -12.49 1.16
N ARG A 70 -3.28 -12.28 0.69
CA ARG A 70 -2.11 -13.08 1.10
C ARG A 70 -1.87 -13.14 2.61
N LEU A 71 -2.16 -12.05 3.33
CA LEU A 71 -1.83 -11.94 4.76
C LEU A 71 -3.02 -12.14 5.69
N ASN A 72 -4.27 -12.11 5.19
CA ASN A 72 -5.46 -12.08 6.04
C ASN A 72 -6.62 -12.98 5.57
N SER A 73 -6.51 -13.69 4.44
CA SER A 73 -7.58 -14.58 3.97
C SER A 73 -7.91 -15.68 4.98
N ASP A 74 -6.88 -16.22 5.62
CA ASP A 74 -6.98 -17.44 6.43
C ASP A 74 -7.06 -17.14 7.94
N SER A 75 -7.39 -15.90 8.32
CA SER A 75 -7.54 -15.51 9.72
C SER A 75 -8.67 -16.32 10.36
N PRO A 76 -8.41 -17.09 11.44
CA PRO A 76 -9.41 -17.95 12.06
C PRO A 76 -10.50 -17.17 12.80
N ARG A 77 -10.26 -15.90 13.12
CA ARG A 77 -11.23 -15.03 13.82
C ARG A 77 -11.95 -14.09 12.87
N ASN A 78 -11.22 -13.50 11.92
CA ASN A 78 -11.71 -12.46 11.04
C ASN A 78 -11.17 -12.70 9.62
N PRO A 79 -11.64 -13.76 8.91
CA PRO A 79 -11.19 -14.05 7.56
C PRO A 79 -11.60 -12.90 6.62
N LEU A 80 -10.67 -12.46 5.79
CA LEU A 80 -10.95 -11.39 4.84
C LEU A 80 -11.89 -11.88 3.73
N THR A 81 -13.01 -11.18 3.54
CA THR A 81 -13.96 -11.44 2.45
C THR A 81 -14.28 -10.15 1.68
N GLY A 82 -14.68 -10.28 0.41
CA GLY A 82 -15.25 -9.20 -0.39
C GLY A 82 -14.27 -8.17 -0.99
N ILE A 83 -12.96 -8.24 -0.71
CA ILE A 83 -11.98 -7.35 -1.37
C ILE A 83 -11.72 -7.79 -2.82
N ALA A 84 -11.55 -6.82 -3.72
CA ALA A 84 -11.39 -7.01 -5.16
C ALA A 84 -10.74 -5.78 -5.78
N ASN A 85 -10.27 -5.87 -7.03
CA ASN A 85 -9.53 -4.79 -7.71
C ASN A 85 -10.31 -3.47 -7.80
N LYS A 86 -11.63 -3.51 -7.94
CA LYS A 86 -12.47 -2.31 -7.92
C LYS A 86 -12.30 -1.45 -6.66
N HIS A 87 -12.03 -2.10 -5.51
CA HIS A 87 -11.82 -1.43 -4.22
C HIS A 87 -10.52 -0.64 -4.09
N LEU A 88 -9.72 -0.57 -5.16
CA LEU A 88 -8.62 0.39 -5.31
C LEU A 88 -9.12 1.81 -5.56
N LEU A 89 -10.38 2.00 -5.96
CA LEU A 89 -11.04 3.29 -6.07
C LEU A 89 -12.32 3.25 -5.22
N LEU A 90 -12.67 4.37 -4.58
CA LEU A 90 -13.97 4.48 -3.91
C LEU A 90 -15.05 4.76 -4.97
N PRO A 91 -16.29 4.29 -4.77
CA PRO A 91 -17.38 4.69 -5.65
C PRO A 91 -17.56 6.20 -5.59
N ILE A 92 -17.80 6.83 -6.74
CA ILE A 92 -18.27 8.21 -6.81
C ILE A 92 -19.67 8.22 -6.18
N PRO A 93 -19.96 9.13 -5.23
CA PRO A 93 -21.28 9.18 -4.61
C PRO A 93 -22.38 9.38 -5.67
N LEU A 94 -23.46 8.62 -5.56
CA LEU A 94 -24.54 8.65 -6.54
C LEU A 94 -25.15 10.05 -6.68
N THR A 95 -25.22 10.81 -5.59
CA THR A 95 -25.69 12.20 -5.60
C THR A 95 -24.84 13.10 -6.50
N GLU A 96 -23.51 12.94 -6.50
CA GLU A 96 -22.61 13.72 -7.35
C GLU A 96 -22.83 13.39 -8.83
N ILE A 97 -23.06 12.12 -9.15
CA ILE A 97 -23.39 11.68 -10.52
C ILE A 97 -24.72 12.27 -10.98
N GLN A 98 -25.74 12.25 -10.12
CA GLN A 98 -27.10 12.70 -10.47
C GLN A 98 -27.26 14.22 -10.51
N LEU A 99 -26.50 14.97 -9.71
CA LEU A 99 -26.59 16.42 -9.62
C LEU A 99 -25.82 17.14 -10.75
N ASN A 100 -24.87 16.48 -11.39
CA ASN A 100 -24.11 17.09 -12.46
C ASN A 100 -24.94 17.18 -13.75
N LYS A 101 -25.31 18.41 -14.14
CA LYS A 101 -26.12 18.70 -15.32
C LYS A 101 -25.28 19.06 -16.55
N ASP A 102 -24.06 19.52 -16.33
CA ASP A 102 -23.22 20.14 -17.37
C ASP A 102 -22.18 19.15 -17.92
N ALA A 103 -21.87 18.07 -17.19
CA ALA A 103 -20.99 17.00 -17.62
C ALA A 103 -21.45 15.62 -17.14
N VAL A 104 -21.33 14.60 -17.99
CA VAL A 104 -21.60 13.21 -17.61
C VAL A 104 -20.45 12.70 -16.74
N ILE A 105 -20.71 12.49 -15.45
CA ILE A 105 -19.78 11.78 -14.56
C ILE A 105 -20.10 10.29 -14.63
N SER A 106 -19.22 9.50 -15.26
CA SER A 106 -19.31 8.04 -15.22
C SER A 106 -18.75 7.51 -13.90
N GLN A 107 -19.37 6.45 -13.36
CA GLN A 107 -18.87 5.74 -12.19
C GLN A 107 -17.47 5.14 -12.45
N ASN A 108 -16.71 4.91 -11.38
CA ASN A 108 -15.48 4.13 -11.43
C ASN A 108 -15.77 2.70 -11.94
N PRO A 109 -14.82 2.04 -12.62
CA PRO A 109 -15.03 0.70 -13.16
C PRO A 109 -15.54 -0.30 -12.10
N ASP A 110 -16.50 -1.14 -12.51
CA ASP A 110 -17.08 -2.25 -11.73
C ASP A 110 -17.92 -1.86 -10.47
N TYR A 111 -18.36 -0.60 -10.40
CA TYR A 111 -19.28 -0.07 -9.38
C TYR A 111 -20.67 0.27 -9.92
#